data_AF-A0A264VY22-F1
#
_entry.id   AF-A0A264VY22-F1
#
_cell.length_a   1.000
_cell.length_b   1.000
_cell.length_c   1.000
_cell.angle_alpha   90.00
_cell.angle_beta   90.00
_cell.angle_gamma   90.00
#
_symmetry.space_group_name_H-M   'P 1'
#
loop_
_entity.id
_entity.type
_entity.pdbx_description
1 polymer ?
#
loop_
_entity_poly.entity_id
_entity_poly.type
_entity_poly.pdbx_seq_one_letter_code
_entity_poly.pdbx_strand_id
1 'polypeptide(L)' 'MDWSTTSEPKGFQNLNEQFQSFTPYQFAVSRNEHGRIHGFFIGDIFHIVWLDPSHQLYPSK' A
#
# COMPACT_ATOMS: atom_id res chain seq x y z
N MET A 1 -8.69 0.94 -0.45
CA MET A 1 -7.86 1.37 0.68
C MET A 1 -8.10 2.86 0.88
N ASP A 2 -8.21 3.33 2.13
CA ASP A 2 -8.36 4.77 2.42
C ASP A 2 -7.01 5.36 2.85
N TRP A 3 -6.37 6.09 1.94
CA TRP A 3 -5.06 6.72 2.18
C TRP A 3 -5.13 7.85 3.20
N SER A 4 -6.27 8.54 3.33
CA SER A 4 -6.39 9.70 4.23
C SER A 4 -6.14 9.37 5.70
N THR A 5 -6.22 8.09 6.06
CA THR A 5 -5.99 7.56 7.42
C THR A 5 -4.56 7.09 7.67
N THR A 6 -3.68 7.21 6.68
CA THR A 6 -2.28 6.78 6.75
C THR A 6 -1.34 7.96 7.01
N SER A 7 -0.10 7.67 7.43
CA SER A 7 0.98 8.65 7.53
C SER A 7 1.34 9.25 6.17
N GLU A 8 0.99 8.56 5.07
CA GLU A 8 1.15 9.03 3.70
C GLU A 8 -0.21 9.26 3.05
N PRO A 9 -0.92 10.35 3.40
CA PRO A 9 -2.26 10.64 2.89
C PRO A 9 -2.34 10.82 1.37
N LYS A 10 -1.18 10.98 0.75
CA LYS A 10 -0.99 11.13 -0.69
C LYS A 10 -0.79 9.80 -1.42
N GLY A 11 -0.59 8.69 -0.70
CA GLY A 11 -0.43 7.36 -1.27
C GLY A 11 0.66 7.28 -2.34
N PHE A 12 0.31 6.73 -3.51
CA PHE A 12 1.25 6.45 -4.61
C PHE A 12 1.62 7.66 -5.48
N GLN A 13 1.70 8.87 -4.93
CA GLN A 13 2.01 10.10 -5.70
C GLN A 13 3.37 10.05 -6.44
N ASN A 14 4.26 9.17 -6.01
CA ASN A 14 5.60 9.01 -6.59
C ASN A 14 5.56 8.23 -7.92
N LEU A 15 4.43 7.63 -8.27
CA LEU A 15 4.25 6.88 -9.51
C LEU A 15 3.81 7.79 -10.65
N ASN A 16 3.95 7.35 -11.90
CA ASN A 16 3.39 8.07 -13.04
C ASN A 16 1.85 8.01 -13.05
N GLU A 17 1.21 8.90 -13.81
CA GLU A 17 -0.26 9.00 -13.89
C GLU A 17 -0.94 7.69 -14.27
N GLN A 18 -0.33 6.92 -15.18
CA GLN A 18 -0.85 5.62 -15.60
C GLN A 18 -0.93 4.65 -14.41
N PHE A 19 0.11 4.57 -13.59
CA PHE A 19 0.14 3.67 -12.44
C PHE A 19 -0.71 4.16 -11.26
N GLN A 20 -0.88 5.48 -11.13
CA GLN A 20 -1.82 6.05 -10.15
C GLN A 20 -3.29 5.70 -10.45
N SER A 21 -3.62 5.34 -11.70
CA SER A 21 -4.99 4.98 -12.09
C SER A 21 -5.45 3.59 -11.61
N PHE A 22 -4.53 2.73 -11.15
CA PHE A 22 -4.88 1.39 -10.68
C PHE A 22 -5.46 1.40 -9.26
N THR A 23 -6.38 0.48 -9.00
CA THR A 23 -6.97 0.31 -7.66
C THR A 23 -5.92 -0.18 -6.66
N PRO A 24 -5.71 0.54 -5.54
CA PRO A 24 -4.75 0.13 -4.52
C PRO A 24 -5.32 -0.96 -3.62
N TYR A 25 -4.48 -1.96 -3.33
CA TYR A 25 -4.75 -3.07 -2.43
C TYR A 25 -3.70 -3.12 -1.32
N GLN A 26 -4.12 -3.68 -0.19
CA GLN A 26 -3.28 -4.00 0.94
C GLN A 26 -3.55 -5.45 1.35
N PHE A 27 -2.50 -6.22 1.61
CA PHE A 27 -2.62 -7.49 2.30
C PHE A 27 -1.46 -7.71 3.27
N ALA A 28 -1.69 -8.56 4.26
CA ALA A 28 -0.66 -9.03 5.18
C ALA A 28 -0.35 -10.49 4.86
N VAL A 29 0.95 -10.83 4.86
CA VAL A 29 1.39 -12.21 4.60
C VAL A 29 1.10 -13.13 5.79
N SER A 30 1.12 -12.59 7.01
CA SER A 30 0.74 -13.28 8.24
C SER A 30 -0.24 -12.43 9.05
N ARG A 31 -0.73 -12.95 10.18
CA ARG A 31 -1.77 -12.36 11.05
C ARG A 31 -1.28 -11.10 11.79
N ASN A 32 -0.79 -10.12 11.04
CA ASN A 32 -0.14 -8.87 11.46
C ASN A 32 1.23 -9.03 12.14
N GLU A 33 1.95 -10.14 11.94
CA GLU A 33 3.29 -10.33 12.54
C GLU A 33 4.43 -9.86 11.62
N HIS A 34 4.17 -9.72 10.32
CA HIS A 34 5.22 -9.43 9.32
C HIS A 34 4.93 -8.19 8.47
N GLY A 35 4.10 -7.28 8.98
CA GLY A 35 3.77 -6.04 8.29
C GLY A 35 2.74 -6.20 7.18
N ARG A 36 2.61 -5.13 6.37
CA ARG A 36 1.64 -5.03 5.28
C ARG A 36 2.35 -4.70 3.96
N ILE A 37 1.81 -5.26 2.89
CA ILE A 37 2.26 -4.99 1.53
C ILE A 37 1.17 -4.17 0.85
N HIS A 38 1.58 -3.09 0.19
CA HIS A 38 0.74 -2.16 -0.53
C HIS A 38 1.14 -2.12 -2.00
N GLY A 39 0.15 -2.18 -2.87
CA GLY A 39 0.38 -2.26 -4.30
C GLY A 39 -0.91 -2.31 -5.09
N PHE A 40 -0.81 -2.76 -6.32
CA PHE A 40 -1.95 -2.87 -7.24
C PHE A 40 -1.74 -4.04 -8.22
N PHE A 41 -2.81 -4.46 -8.89
CA PHE A 41 -2.75 -5.50 -9.93
C PHE A 41 -2.65 -4.88 -11.32
N ILE A 42 -1.80 -5.46 -12.16
CA ILE A 42 -1.87 -5.34 -13.62
C ILE A 42 -2.05 -6.75 -14.16
N GLY A 43 -3.25 -7.06 -14.68
CA GLY A 43 -3.62 -8.44 -14.97
C GLY A 43 -3.63 -9.29 -13.70
N ASP A 44 -2.87 -10.38 -13.69
CA ASP A 44 -2.70 -11.32 -12.58
C ASP A 44 -1.42 -11.08 -11.76
N ILE A 45 -0.65 -10.04 -12.08
CA ILE A 45 0.60 -9.70 -11.40
C ILE A 45 0.36 -8.60 -10.36
N PHE A 46 0.66 -8.91 -9.10
CA PHE A 46 0.67 -7.92 -8.03
C PHE A 46 1.99 -7.14 -8.02
N HIS A 47 1.90 -5.83 -8.22
CA HIS A 47 3.04 -4.92 -8.23
C HIS A 47 3.18 -4.29 -6.84
N ILE A 48 4.29 -4.60 -6.17
CA ILE A 48 4.60 -4.05 -4.85
C ILE A 48 5.13 -2.63 -5.02
N VAL A 49 4.48 -1.68 -4.36
CA VAL A 49 4.93 -0.28 -4.29
C VAL A 49 5.57 0.00 -2.94
N TRP A 50 4.98 -0.55 -1.87
CA TRP A 50 5.47 -0.34 -0.52
C TRP A 50 5.34 -1.60 0.34
N LEU A 51 6.43 -1.92 1.02
CA LEU A 51 6.49 -2.85 2.14
C LEU A 51 6.54 -2.04 3.45
N ASP A 52 5.54 -2.21 4.32
CA ASP A 52 5.48 -1.63 5.66
C ASP A 52 5.68 -2.72 6.73
N PRO A 53 6.94 -3.15 6.99
CA PRO A 53 7.23 -4.23 7.93
C PRO A 53 6.99 -3.82 9.39
N SER A 54 7.02 -2.51 9.67
CA SER A 54 6.96 -1.96 11.03
C SER A 54 5.61 -1.32 11.37
N HIS A 55 4.60 -1.46 10.51
CA HIS A 55 3.28 -0.85 10.65
C HIS A 55 3.31 0.67 10.83
N GLN A 56 4.29 1.35 10.22
CA GLN A 56 4.47 2.79 10.33
C GLN A 56 3.53 3.57 9.41
N LEU A 57 2.92 2.91 8.43
CA LEU A 57 1.99 3.56 7.52
C LEU A 57 0.71 4.03 8.21
N TYR A 58 0.35 3.40 9.32
CA TYR A 58 -0.77 3.84 10.14
C TYR A 58 -0.19 4.59 11.34
N PRO A 59 -0.62 5.83 11.61
CA PRO A 59 -0.17 6.53 12.81
C PRO A 59 -0.48 5.67 14.04
N SER A 60 0.54 5.41 14.85
CA SER A 60 0.36 4.84 16.19
C SER A 60 -0.64 5.73 16.92
N LYS A 61 -1.68 5.11 17.51
CA LYS A 61 -2.57 5.82 18.43
C LYS A 61 -1.80 6.51 19.54
#